data_AF-A0AAD6CR51-F1
#
_entry.id   AF-A0AAD6CR51-F1
#
_cell.length_a   1.000
_cell.length_b   1.000
_cell.length_c   1.000
_cell.angle_alpha   90.00
_cell.angle_beta   90.00
_cell.angle_gamma   90.00
#
_symmetry.space_group_name_H-M   'P 1'
#
loop_
_entity.id
_entity.type
_entity.pdbx_description
1 polymer ?
#
loop_
_entity_poly.entity_id
_entity_poly.type
_entity_poly.pdbx_seq_one_letter_code
_entity_poly.pdbx_strand_id
1 'polypeptide(L)'
;MLPNPLRRLQGGNLEVFKFGMYVLFPIGWMYYFGTNLDDRFNVKNFWPTAEQSHKIPIDKEEIDKELARMRVVESVRRERREREVALLQAQAQAQQPESSGQQ
;
A
#
# COMPACT_ATOMS: atom_id res chain seq x y z
N MET A 1 -54.77 -9.33 -15.59
CA MET A 1 -54.63 -8.69 -16.92
C MET A 1 -53.74 -7.48 -16.76
N LEU A 2 -52.57 -7.44 -17.41
CA LEU A 2 -51.65 -6.29 -17.34
C LEU A 2 -52.27 -5.09 -18.08
N PRO A 3 -52.11 -3.85 -17.57
CA PRO A 3 -52.70 -2.66 -18.18
C PRO A 3 -52.12 -2.36 -19.56
N ASN A 4 -52.94 -1.74 -20.43
CA ASN A 4 -52.71 -1.52 -21.86
C ASN A 4 -51.33 -0.92 -22.28
N PRO A 5 -50.66 -0.01 -21.52
CA PRO A 5 -49.34 0.49 -21.92
C PRO A 5 -48.20 -0.53 -21.73
N LEU A 6 -48.28 -1.41 -20.73
CA LEU A 6 -47.23 -2.42 -20.46
C LEU A 6 -47.20 -3.52 -21.52
N ARG A 7 -48.33 -3.75 -22.21
CA ARG A 7 -48.45 -4.74 -23.28
C ARG A 7 -47.68 -4.32 -24.55
N ARG A 8 -47.43 -3.02 -24.74
CA ARG A 8 -46.62 -2.48 -25.86
C ARG A 8 -45.12 -2.64 -25.63
N LEU A 9 -44.69 -2.89 -24.40
CA LEU A 9 -43.29 -3.12 -24.01
C LEU A 9 -42.93 -4.61 -23.98
N GLN A 10 -43.68 -5.47 -24.68
CA GLN A 10 -43.44 -6.91 -24.75
C GLN A 10 -42.87 -7.30 -26.13
N GLY A 11 -42.01 -8.32 -26.18
CA GLY A 11 -41.34 -8.73 -27.42
C GLY A 11 -40.24 -7.76 -27.86
N GLY A 12 -40.04 -7.57 -29.18
CA GLY A 12 -38.95 -6.75 -29.73
C GLY A 12 -38.92 -5.29 -29.24
N ASN A 13 -40.06 -4.70 -28.86
CA ASN A 13 -40.10 -3.36 -28.27
C ASN A 13 -39.37 -3.27 -26.93
N LEU A 14 -39.31 -4.38 -26.17
CA LEU A 14 -38.53 -4.47 -24.93
C LEU A 14 -37.03 -4.45 -25.22
N GLU A 15 -36.60 -5.10 -26.30
CA GLU A 15 -35.20 -5.14 -26.71
C GLU A 15 -34.72 -3.77 -27.18
N VAL A 16 -35.54 -3.03 -27.92
CA VAL A 16 -35.26 -1.63 -28.31
C VAL A 16 -35.17 -0.72 -27.08
N PHE A 17 -36.07 -0.89 -26.10
CA PHE A 17 -35.99 -0.13 -24.85
C PHE A 17 -34.71 -0.44 -24.05
N LYS A 18 -34.35 -1.72 -23.92
CA LYS A 18 -33.10 -2.16 -23.26
C LYS A 18 -31.88 -1.59 -23.98
N PHE A 19 -31.86 -1.66 -25.31
CA PHE A 19 -30.79 -1.10 -26.13
C PHE A 19 -30.67 0.42 -25.92
N GLY A 20 -31.78 1.15 -25.98
CA GLY A 20 -31.81 2.59 -25.71
C GLY A 20 -31.29 2.93 -24.31
N MET A 21 -31.70 2.17 -23.29
CA MET A 21 -31.19 2.31 -21.93
C MET A 21 -29.67 2.05 -21.86
N TYR A 22 -29.17 0.98 -22.47
CA TYR A 22 -27.74 0.66 -22.45
C TYR A 22 -26.86 1.67 -23.18
N VAL A 23 -27.41 2.41 -24.14
CA VAL A 23 -26.68 3.50 -24.81
C VAL A 23 -26.80 4.80 -24.02
N LEU A 24 -28.01 5.18 -23.60
CA LEU A 24 -28.26 6.45 -22.92
C LEU A 24 -27.72 6.48 -21.49
N PHE A 25 -27.73 5.35 -20.78
CA PHE A 25 -27.23 5.26 -19.41
C PHE A 25 -25.74 5.62 -19.29
N PRO A 26 -24.80 4.98 -20.02
CA PRO A 26 -23.38 5.34 -19.92
C PRO A 26 -23.09 6.74 -20.47
N ILE A 27 -23.77 7.18 -21.53
CA ILE A 27 -23.59 8.54 -22.08
C ILE A 27 -24.05 9.60 -21.08
N GLY A 28 -25.23 9.43 -20.48
CA GLY A 28 -25.76 10.34 -19.48
C GLY A 28 -24.91 10.34 -18.20
N TRP A 29 -24.44 9.17 -17.77
CA TRP A 29 -23.53 9.05 -16.63
C TRP A 29 -22.20 9.76 -16.89
N MET A 30 -21.61 9.58 -18.09
CA MET A 30 -20.44 10.33 -18.52
C MET A 30 -20.69 11.82 -18.68
N TYR A 31 -21.88 12.26 -19.10
CA TYR A 31 -22.15 13.69 -19.19
C TYR A 31 -22.22 14.34 -17.80
N TYR A 32 -22.89 13.65 -16.86
CA TYR A 32 -23.08 14.15 -15.51
C TYR A 32 -21.80 14.08 -14.65
N PHE A 33 -21.06 12.97 -14.71
CA PHE A 33 -19.82 12.78 -13.93
C PHE A 33 -18.54 12.97 -14.73
N GLY A 34 -18.55 12.81 -16.04
CA GLY A 34 -17.34 12.90 -16.87
C GLY A 34 -16.87 14.33 -17.12
N THR A 35 -17.68 15.33 -16.79
CA THR A 35 -17.25 16.73 -16.71
C THR A 35 -17.08 17.11 -15.24
N ASN A 36 -16.05 17.90 -14.93
CA ASN A 36 -15.88 18.49 -13.59
C ASN A 36 -15.52 17.46 -12.48
N LEU A 37 -14.80 16.38 -12.80
CA LEU A 37 -14.29 15.42 -11.80
C LEU A 37 -13.32 16.06 -10.81
N ASP A 38 -12.47 16.96 -11.30
CA ASP A 38 -11.42 17.57 -10.49
C ASP A 38 -12.01 18.35 -9.30
N ASP A 39 -13.02 19.19 -9.52
CA ASP A 39 -13.68 19.94 -8.44
C ASP A 39 -14.53 19.05 -7.53
N ARG A 40 -15.24 18.06 -8.10
CA ARG A 40 -16.11 17.14 -7.33
C ARG A 40 -15.36 16.12 -6.48
N PHE A 41 -14.15 15.73 -6.90
CA PHE A 41 -13.33 14.72 -6.23
C PHE A 41 -12.00 15.29 -5.72
N ASN A 42 -11.87 16.62 -5.59
CA ASN A 42 -10.66 17.23 -5.02
C ASN A 42 -10.52 16.84 -3.55
N VAL A 43 -9.50 16.07 -3.24
CA VAL A 43 -9.12 15.79 -1.86
C VAL A 43 -8.13 16.86 -1.40
N LYS A 44 -8.60 17.76 -0.53
CA LYS A 44 -7.74 18.75 0.12
C LYS A 44 -6.61 18.04 0.86
N ASN A 45 -5.37 18.48 0.63
CA ASN A 45 -4.17 17.90 1.22
C ASN A 45 -3.97 16.40 0.89
N PHE A 46 -4.35 15.97 -0.31
CA PHE A 46 -4.11 14.60 -0.78
C PHE A 46 -2.62 14.20 -0.68
N TRP A 47 -1.73 15.14 -1.02
CA TRP A 47 -0.29 14.95 -0.91
C TRP A 47 0.22 15.43 0.45
N PRO A 48 1.13 14.68 1.12
CA PRO A 48 1.79 15.14 2.32
C PRO A 48 2.49 16.48 2.08
N THR A 49 2.40 17.38 3.04
CA THR A 49 3.06 18.69 2.95
C THR A 49 4.58 18.54 2.96
N ALA A 50 5.31 19.52 2.41
CA ALA A 50 6.78 19.51 2.40
C ALA A 50 7.43 19.54 3.80
N GLU A 51 6.66 19.86 4.84
CA GLU A 51 7.06 19.77 6.25
C GLU A 51 6.92 18.34 6.80
N GLN A 52 5.97 17.57 6.29
CA GLN A 52 5.77 16.16 6.62
C GLN A 52 6.68 15.22 5.80
N SER A 53 7.30 15.75 4.75
CA SER A 53 8.30 15.01 3.98
C SER A 53 9.63 14.98 4.73
N HIS A 54 10.29 13.82 4.75
CA HIS A 54 11.64 13.70 5.29
C HIS A 54 12.60 14.62 4.50
N LYS A 55 13.03 15.71 5.15
CA LYS A 55 14.07 16.59 4.61
C LYS A 55 15.41 15.89 4.76
N ILE A 56 16.11 15.71 3.63
CA ILE A 56 17.48 15.22 3.63
C ILE A 56 18.36 16.35 4.21
N PRO A 57 19.27 16.06 5.16
CA PRO A 57 20.24 17.04 5.65
C PRO A 57 21.01 17.67 4.48
N ILE A 58 20.97 19.00 4.37
CA ILE A 58 21.64 19.73 3.28
C ILE A 58 22.92 20.41 3.78
N ASP A 59 22.95 20.75 5.07
CA ASP A 59 24.09 21.39 5.71
C ASP A 59 25.15 20.36 6.14
N LYS A 60 26.43 20.70 5.96
CA LYS A 60 27.55 19.81 6.28
C LYS A 60 27.55 19.36 7.75
N GLU A 61 27.26 20.27 8.67
CA GLU A 61 27.20 19.98 10.10
C GLU A 61 26.08 18.99 10.45
N GLU A 62 24.93 19.11 9.78
CA GLU A 62 23.78 18.22 9.96
C GLU A 62 24.08 16.82 9.40
N ILE A 63 24.75 16.76 8.24
CA ILE A 63 25.23 15.51 7.64
C ILE A 63 26.21 14.79 8.57
N ASP A 64 27.20 15.50 9.10
CA ASP A 64 28.21 14.91 9.99
C ASP A 64 27.57 14.37 11.29
N LYS A 65 26.58 15.08 11.83
CA LYS A 65 25.83 14.64 13.01
C LYS A 65 25.01 13.39 12.75
N GLU A 66 24.28 13.34 11.63
CA GLU A 66 23.49 12.16 11.26
C GLU A 66 24.41 10.97 10.92
N LEU A 67 25.55 11.21 10.28
CA LEU A 67 26.55 10.18 10.00
C LEU A 67 27.17 9.62 11.29
N ALA A 68 27.48 10.48 12.27
CA ALA A 68 27.94 10.04 13.59
C ALA A 68 26.87 9.18 14.28
N ARG A 69 25.59 9.59 14.23
CA ARG A 69 24.46 8.80 14.75
C ARG A 69 24.38 7.43 14.08
N MET A 70 24.48 7.38 12.76
CA MET A 70 24.45 6.12 11.99
C MET A 70 25.59 5.18 12.39
N ARG A 71 26.82 5.69 12.52
CA ARG A 71 27.99 4.89 12.94
C ARG A 71 27.82 4.27 14.32
N VAL A 72 27.27 5.01 15.28
CA VAL A 72 26.98 4.49 16.63
C VAL A 72 25.91 3.40 16.59
N VAL A 73 24.84 3.60 15.81
CA VAL A 73 23.78 2.59 15.67
C VAL A 73 24.33 1.32 15.02
N GLU A 74 25.20 1.45 14.02
CA GLU A 74 25.87 0.32 13.38
C GLU A 74 26.78 -0.44 14.33
N SER A 75 27.59 0.25 15.14
CA SER A 75 28.48 -0.41 16.10
C SER A 75 27.71 -1.20 17.14
N VAL A 76 26.62 -0.64 17.69
CA VAL A 76 25.75 -1.32 18.65
C VAL A 76 25.07 -2.53 18.02
N ARG A 77 24.55 -2.41 16.79
CA ARG A 77 23.95 -3.54 16.07
C ARG A 77 24.95 -4.64 15.79
N ARG A 78 26.20 -4.28 15.45
CA ARG A 78 27.27 -5.24 15.23
C ARG A 78 27.61 -5.99 16.51
N GLU A 79 27.83 -5.27 17.61
CA GLU A 79 28.13 -5.88 18.91
C GLU A 79 27.01 -6.82 19.37
N ARG A 80 25.74 -6.41 19.19
CA ARG A 80 24.60 -7.28 19.51
C ARG A 80 24.61 -8.58 18.71
N ARG A 81 24.87 -8.52 17.40
CA ARG A 81 24.98 -9.71 16.54
C ARG A 81 26.12 -10.62 16.98
N GLU A 82 27.27 -10.05 17.31
CA GLU A 82 28.44 -10.81 17.78
C GLU A 82 28.14 -11.54 19.11
N ARG A 83 27.47 -10.87 20.06
CA ARG A 83 27.04 -11.47 21.32
C ARG A 83 26.01 -12.59 21.10
N GLU A 84 25.02 -12.38 20.24
CA GLU A 84 24.01 -13.39 19.92
C GLU A 84 24.65 -14.63 19.28
N VAL A 85 25.58 -14.44 18.34
CA VAL A 85 26.34 -15.55 17.73
C VAL A 85 27.18 -16.28 18.77
N ALA A 86 27.88 -15.57 19.66
CA ALA A 86 28.67 -16.20 20.72
C ALA A 86 27.81 -17.02 21.70
N LEU A 87 26.63 -16.50 22.08
CA LEU A 87 25.69 -17.21 22.94
C LEU A 87 25.13 -18.47 22.28
N LEU A 88 24.83 -18.41 20.98
CA LEU A 88 24.37 -19.57 20.21
C LEU A 88 25.47 -20.64 20.08
N GLN A 89 26.72 -20.22 19.83
CA GLN A 89 27.86 -21.13 19.78
C GLN A 89 28.13 -21.81 21.13
N ALA A 90 28.06 -21.06 22.24
CA ALA A 90 28.21 -21.60 23.59
C ALA A 90 27.11 -22.62 23.94
N GLN A 91 25.86 -22.33 23.56
CA GLN A 91 24.75 -23.29 23.73
C GLN A 91 24.90 -24.54 22.87
N ALA A 92 25.37 -24.40 21.62
CA ALA A 92 25.62 -25.54 20.73
C ALA A 92 26.76 -26.44 21.24
N GLN A 93 27.82 -25.86 21.83
CA GLN A 93 28.90 -26.61 22.47
C GLN A 93 28.44 -27.32 23.75
N ALA A 94 27.59 -26.68 24.57
CA ALA A 94 27.03 -27.30 25.77
C ALA A 94 26.01 -28.40 25.49
N GLN A 95 25.39 -28.40 24.30
CA GLN A 95 24.41 -29.41 23.87
C GLN A 95 25.01 -30.56 23.06
N GLN A 96 26.33 -30.60 22.80
CA GLN A 96 27.00 -31.81 22.31
C GLN A 96 27.30 -32.74 23.50
N PRO A 97 26.51 -33.80 23.76
CA PRO A 97 26.85 -34.77 24.78
C PRO A 97 27.90 -35.72 24.21
N GLU A 98 28.78 -36.22 25.06
CA GLU A 98 29.76 -37.25 24.75
C GLU A 98 29.10 -38.52 24.16
N SER A 99 28.93 -38.57 22.85
CA SER A 99 28.49 -39.76 22.11
C SER A 99 29.62 -40.32 21.23
N SER A 100 30.85 -40.28 21.72
CA SER A 100 32.03 -40.83 21.05
C SER A 100 33.02 -41.35 22.09
N GLY A 101 32.69 -42.48 22.73
CA GLY A 101 33.57 -43.04 23.74
C GLY A 101 33.18 -44.40 24.31
N GLN A 102 32.50 -45.29 23.57
CA GLN A 102 32.43 -46.72 23.91
C GLN A 102 32.25 -47.57 22.64
N GLN A 103 33.36 -48.02 22.04
CA GLN A 103 33.50 -49.29 21.31
C GLN A 103 34.93 -49.79 21.49
#